data_AF-A0A7V3BVU6-F1
#
_entry.id   AF-A0A7V3BVU6-F1
#
_cell.length_a   1.000
_cell.length_b   1.000
_cell.length_c   1.000
_cell.angle_alpha   90.00
_cell.angle_beta   90.00
_cell.angle_gamma   90.00
#
_symmetry.space_group_name_H-M   'P 1'
#
loop_
_entity.id
_entity.type
_entity.pdbx_description
1 polymer ?
#
loop_
_entity_poly.entity_id
_entity_poly.type
_entity_poly.pdbx_seq_one_letter_code
_entity_poly.pdbx_strand_id
1 'polypeptide(L)'
;MNAGHGTTSNDAVTVAYDAGTGTERWVASYDGPGGGSDAAYSLDVSPDGARVFVSGHSYPPDRSRSAALVVAYDAATGELRWSSRYDGPAGCNDYANDYANAVAAGTGAVYVTGASEAPGTRLDVATVSYDAATGEELCVARYDGPAGGGDLGRAVALGPDGSIYVAGETTSRRGYHDYVTIRYRGS
;
A
#
# COMPACT_ATOMS: atom_id res chain seq x y z
N MET A 1 0.28 27.89 -3.02
CA MET A 1 -0.86 28.27 -3.88
C MET A 1 -1.76 27.04 -3.96
N ASN A 2 -3.04 27.17 -3.62
CA ASN A 2 -4.00 26.07 -3.65
C ASN A 2 -4.28 25.71 -5.11
N ALA A 3 -3.73 24.58 -5.59
CA ALA A 3 -4.22 23.96 -6.80
C ALA A 3 -5.61 23.38 -6.48
N GLY A 4 -6.62 23.84 -7.21
CA GLY A 4 -8.01 23.49 -6.96
C GLY A 4 -8.26 22.01 -7.16
N HIS A 5 -8.84 21.37 -6.14
CA HIS A 5 -9.41 20.03 -6.23
C HIS A 5 -10.87 20.14 -6.71
N GLY A 6 -11.16 19.52 -7.85
CA GLY A 6 -12.47 19.47 -8.45
C GLY A 6 -13.42 18.52 -7.70
N THR A 7 -14.24 19.10 -6.83
CA THR A 7 -15.59 18.67 -6.41
C THR A 7 -15.79 17.20 -5.95
N THR A 8 -15.76 17.04 -4.61
CA THR A 8 -16.48 16.07 -3.73
C THR A 8 -15.81 14.79 -3.23
N SER A 9 -14.63 14.38 -3.71
CA SER A 9 -13.87 13.26 -3.13
C SER A 9 -12.67 13.73 -2.30
N ASN A 10 -12.24 12.89 -1.34
CA ASN A 10 -10.99 13.13 -0.60
C ASN A 10 -9.83 12.52 -1.39
N ASP A 11 -8.81 13.31 -1.68
CA ASP A 11 -7.60 12.86 -2.37
C ASP A 11 -6.48 12.63 -1.35
N ALA A 12 -5.54 11.73 -1.64
CA ALA A 12 -4.43 11.46 -0.74
C ALA A 12 -3.44 12.62 -0.77
N VAL A 13 -3.07 13.17 0.40
CA VAL A 13 -2.14 14.29 0.51
C VAL A 13 -0.90 13.87 1.29
N THR A 14 0.27 14.17 0.73
CA THR A 14 1.58 14.00 1.37
C THR A 14 2.25 15.37 1.50
N VAL A 15 2.80 15.67 2.67
CA VAL A 15 3.44 16.96 2.96
C VAL A 15 4.82 16.71 3.55
N ALA A 16 5.83 17.41 3.05
CA ALA A 16 7.15 17.44 3.65
C ALA A 16 7.42 18.78 4.32
N TYR A 17 8.06 18.70 5.50
CA TYR A 17 8.50 19.85 6.26
C TYR A 17 10.02 19.83 6.42
N ASP A 18 10.59 21.02 6.61
CA ASP A 18 11.94 21.15 7.13
C ASP A 18 11.95 20.75 8.60
N ALA A 19 12.78 19.78 8.96
CA ALA A 19 12.82 19.25 10.32
C ALA A 19 13.39 20.23 11.36
N GLY A 20 14.21 21.20 10.94
CA GLY A 20 14.81 22.19 11.84
C GLY A 20 13.90 23.38 12.11
N THR A 21 13.13 23.80 11.11
CA THR A 21 12.29 25.02 11.19
C THR A 21 10.79 24.74 11.23
N GLY A 22 10.35 23.55 10.82
CA GLY A 22 8.94 23.22 10.64
C GLY A 22 8.30 23.87 9.41
N THR A 23 9.07 24.49 8.52
CA THR A 23 8.52 25.12 7.31
C THR A 23 8.16 24.09 6.25
N GLU A 24 6.99 24.21 5.63
CA GLU A 24 6.59 23.35 4.51
C GLU A 24 7.60 23.47 3.36
N ARG A 25 8.09 22.33 2.87
CA ARG A 25 8.97 22.23 1.70
C ARG A 25 8.16 21.99 0.43
N TRP A 26 7.24 21.03 0.50
CA TRP A 26 6.35 20.70 -0.61
C TRP A 26 5.08 20.03 -0.09
N VAL A 27 4.03 20.12 -0.89
CA VAL A 27 2.77 19.40 -0.75
C VAL A 27 2.47 18.71 -2.08
N ALA A 28 2.12 17.43 -2.01
CA ALA A 28 1.72 16.64 -3.16
C ALA A 28 0.36 16.00 -2.88
N SER A 29 -0.55 16.10 -3.83
CA SER A 29 -1.83 15.38 -3.81
C SER A 29 -1.85 14.31 -4.89
N TYR A 30 -2.50 13.20 -4.60
CA TYR A 30 -2.76 12.11 -5.55
C TYR A 30 -4.27 11.92 -5.69
N ASP A 31 -4.74 12.15 -6.92
CA ASP A 31 -6.08 11.84 -7.39
C ASP A 31 -5.97 10.68 -8.39
N GLY A 32 -6.53 9.54 -7.99
CA GLY A 32 -6.51 8.30 -8.75
C GLY A 32 -7.38 8.41 -10.01
N PRO A 33 -7.23 7.47 -10.96
CA PRO A 33 -7.92 7.56 -12.27
C PRO A 33 -9.44 7.39 -12.18
N GLY A 34 -9.97 6.97 -11.03
CA GLY A 34 -11.39 6.97 -10.74
C GLY A 34 -11.96 8.34 -10.39
N GLY A 35 -11.17 9.31 -9.93
CA GLY A 35 -11.67 10.53 -9.29
C GLY A 35 -12.54 10.23 -8.05
N GLY A 36 -12.28 9.09 -7.41
CA GLY A 36 -12.94 8.61 -6.20
C GLY A 36 -12.18 9.06 -4.95
N SER A 37 -12.54 8.55 -3.77
CA SER A 37 -11.74 8.85 -2.59
C SER A 37 -10.44 8.07 -2.61
N ASP A 38 -9.30 8.74 -2.54
CA ASP A 38 -7.99 8.13 -2.39
C ASP A 38 -7.47 8.36 -0.98
N ALA A 39 -6.93 7.33 -0.35
CA ALA A 39 -6.43 7.41 1.02
C ALA A 39 -4.98 7.00 1.09
N ALA A 40 -4.21 7.71 1.91
CA ALA A 40 -2.87 7.33 2.35
C ALA A 40 -2.96 6.76 3.78
N TYR A 41 -2.29 5.63 4.02
CA TYR A 41 -2.28 4.91 5.28
C TYR A 41 -0.89 4.84 5.92
N SER A 42 0.15 4.70 5.10
CA SER A 42 1.52 4.56 5.57
C SER A 42 2.49 5.19 4.56
N LEU A 43 3.68 5.52 5.03
CA LEU A 43 4.77 5.98 4.19
C LEU A 43 6.11 5.45 4.68
N ASP A 44 7.06 5.32 3.77
CA ASP A 44 8.47 5.03 4.06
C ASP A 44 9.38 5.72 3.05
N VAL A 45 10.66 5.88 3.39
CA VAL A 45 11.65 6.58 2.56
C VAL A 45 12.68 5.58 2.06
N SER A 46 13.09 5.69 0.79
CA SER A 46 14.17 4.85 0.26
C SER A 46 15.45 5.00 1.08
N PRO A 47 16.28 3.95 1.21
CA PRO A 47 17.51 4.01 2.00
C PRO A 47 18.50 5.11 1.57
N ASP A 48 18.48 5.52 0.31
CA ASP A 48 19.28 6.62 -0.24
C ASP A 48 18.64 8.02 -0.03
N GLY A 49 17.43 8.08 0.54
CA GLY A 49 16.67 9.31 0.77
C GLY A 49 16.08 9.94 -0.48
N ALA A 50 16.18 9.31 -1.65
CA ALA A 50 15.77 9.90 -2.92
C ALA A 50 14.24 9.83 -3.18
N ARG A 51 13.54 8.87 -2.57
CA ARG A 51 12.11 8.64 -2.80
C ARG A 51 11.33 8.50 -1.50
N VAL A 52 10.11 9.02 -1.52
CA VAL A 52 9.07 8.74 -0.51
C VAL A 52 8.05 7.82 -1.15
N PHE A 53 7.77 6.69 -0.52
CA PHE A 53 6.71 5.76 -0.90
C PHE A 53 5.53 5.92 0.03
N VAL A 54 4.33 6.00 -0.51
CA VAL A 54 3.08 6.17 0.25
C VAL A 54 2.14 5.05 -0.17
N SER A 55 1.59 4.32 0.80
CA SER A 55 0.62 3.26 0.54
C SER A 55 -0.78 3.63 0.98
N GLY A 56 -1.78 3.00 0.38
CA GLY A 56 -3.17 3.09 0.80
C GLY A 56 -4.12 2.45 -0.20
N HIS A 57 -5.13 3.19 -0.66
CA HIS A 57 -6.04 2.70 -1.70
C HIS A 57 -6.49 3.82 -2.65
N SER A 58 -6.92 3.41 -3.86
CA SER A 58 -7.49 4.31 -4.87
C SER A 58 -8.55 3.62 -5.70
N TYR A 59 -9.41 4.39 -6.39
CA TYR A 59 -10.46 3.82 -7.23
C TYR A 59 -10.06 3.68 -8.72
N PRO A 60 -10.47 2.60 -9.41
CA PRO A 60 -10.39 2.46 -10.86
C PRO A 60 -11.33 3.44 -11.57
N PRO A 61 -11.15 3.66 -12.90
CA PRO A 61 -11.98 4.57 -13.68
C PRO A 61 -13.49 4.34 -13.57
N ASP A 62 -13.92 3.08 -13.42
CA ASP A 62 -15.32 2.71 -13.26
C ASP A 62 -15.85 2.85 -11.82
N ARG A 63 -14.99 3.23 -10.87
CA ARG A 63 -15.25 3.41 -9.43
C ARG A 63 -15.89 2.20 -8.75
N SER A 64 -15.64 1.00 -9.28
CA SER A 64 -16.21 -0.25 -8.77
C SER A 64 -15.76 -0.57 -7.33
N ARG A 65 -14.48 -0.91 -7.15
CA ARG A 65 -13.84 -1.22 -5.86
C ARG A 65 -12.45 -0.61 -5.78
N SER A 66 -12.03 -0.23 -4.57
CA SER A 66 -10.70 0.35 -4.45
C SER A 66 -9.62 -0.72 -4.59
N ALA A 67 -8.57 -0.39 -5.34
CA ALA A 67 -7.36 -1.17 -5.44
C ALA A 67 -6.35 -0.67 -4.39
N ALA A 68 -5.53 -1.59 -3.87
CA ALA A 68 -4.40 -1.24 -3.02
C ALA A 68 -3.44 -0.34 -3.83
N LEU A 69 -3.01 0.77 -3.25
CA LEU A 69 -2.21 1.80 -3.92
C LEU A 69 -0.82 1.88 -3.31
N VAL A 70 0.20 2.06 -4.15
CA VAL A 70 1.49 2.63 -3.79
C VAL A 70 1.86 3.77 -4.72
N VAL A 71 2.31 4.88 -4.15
CA VAL A 71 2.76 6.08 -4.86
C VAL A 71 4.20 6.36 -4.49
N ALA A 72 5.05 6.67 -5.47
CA ALA A 72 6.41 7.13 -5.23
C ALA A 72 6.57 8.60 -5.65
N TYR A 73 7.09 9.40 -4.74
CA TYR A 73 7.46 10.80 -4.98
C TYR A 73 8.97 10.97 -4.93
N ASP A 74 9.48 11.95 -5.66
CA ASP A 74 10.81 12.51 -5.39
C ASP A 74 10.81 13.14 -3.99
N ALA A 75 11.74 12.73 -3.13
CA ALA A 75 11.76 13.18 -1.74
C ALA A 75 12.10 14.67 -1.59
N ALA A 76 12.84 15.24 -2.55
CA ALA A 76 13.27 16.64 -2.49
C ALA A 76 12.19 17.60 -3.02
N THR A 77 11.47 17.19 -4.07
CA THR A 77 10.52 18.08 -4.79
C THR A 77 9.05 17.74 -4.56
N GLY A 78 8.72 16.51 -4.12
CA GLY A 78 7.35 16.02 -4.06
C GLY A 78 6.77 15.64 -5.42
N GLU A 79 7.57 15.64 -6.49
CA GLU A 79 7.11 15.24 -7.83
C GLU A 79 6.76 13.75 -7.86
N LEU A 80 5.55 13.44 -8.36
CA LEU A 80 5.13 12.07 -8.62
C LEU A 80 6.06 11.40 -9.64
N ARG A 81 6.66 10.27 -9.25
CA ARG A 81 7.51 9.46 -10.13
C ARG A 81 6.76 8.30 -10.74
N TRP A 82 5.98 7.59 -9.94
CA TRP A 82 5.12 6.53 -10.41
C TRP A 82 4.03 6.23 -9.38
N SER A 83 2.96 5.58 -9.83
CA SER A 83 1.96 4.97 -8.95
C SER A 83 1.59 3.59 -9.48
N SER A 84 1.48 2.61 -8.59
CA SER A 84 1.07 1.25 -8.92
C SER A 84 -0.13 0.85 -8.08
N ARG A 85 -1.00 0.03 -8.67
CA ARG A 85 -2.21 -0.47 -8.03
C ARG A 85 -2.26 -1.97 -8.11
N TYR A 86 -2.73 -2.60 -7.04
CA TYR A 86 -2.98 -4.02 -6.99
C TYR A 86 -4.48 -4.24 -6.75
N ASP A 87 -5.11 -4.89 -7.73
CA ASP A 87 -6.49 -5.36 -7.72
C ASP A 87 -6.39 -6.88 -7.63
N GLY A 88 -6.83 -7.47 -6.52
CA GLY A 88 -6.61 -8.87 -6.18
C GLY A 88 -7.02 -9.88 -7.27
N PRO A 89 -6.76 -11.17 -7.05
CA PRO A 89 -7.15 -12.23 -8.00
C PRO A 89 -8.66 -12.36 -8.21
N ALA A 90 -9.49 -11.74 -7.36
CA ALA A 90 -10.93 -11.66 -7.57
C ALA A 90 -11.32 -10.69 -8.72
N GLY A 91 -10.47 -9.70 -9.02
CA GLY A 91 -10.69 -8.70 -10.08
C GLY A 91 -12.08 -8.07 -10.02
N CYS A 92 -12.78 -7.99 -11.15
CA CYS A 92 -14.15 -7.44 -11.20
C CYS A 92 -15.20 -8.22 -10.37
N ASN A 93 -14.88 -9.43 -9.92
CA ASN A 93 -15.77 -10.21 -9.05
C ASN A 93 -15.50 -9.95 -7.56
N ASP A 94 -14.58 -9.03 -7.23
CA ASP A 94 -14.29 -8.63 -5.87
C ASP A 94 -15.50 -7.93 -5.23
N TYR A 95 -15.94 -8.48 -4.11
CA TYR A 95 -17.01 -7.93 -3.29
C TYR A 95 -16.48 -6.96 -2.25
N ALA A 96 -15.20 -7.03 -1.91
CA ALA A 96 -14.49 -6.22 -0.93
C ALA A 96 -13.61 -5.15 -1.60
N ASN A 97 -12.94 -4.36 -0.76
CA ASN A 97 -11.97 -3.35 -1.18
C ASN A 97 -10.56 -3.87 -0.86
N ASP A 98 -9.61 -3.62 -1.76
CA ASP A 98 -8.21 -3.89 -1.51
C ASP A 98 -7.54 -2.70 -0.80
N TYR A 99 -6.62 -3.01 0.11
CA TYR A 99 -5.91 -2.02 0.93
C TYR A 99 -4.41 -2.34 1.02
N ALA A 100 -3.56 -1.32 0.89
CA ALA A 100 -2.16 -1.38 1.30
C ALA A 100 -1.96 -0.62 2.63
N ASN A 101 -2.09 -1.35 3.73
CA ASN A 101 -2.07 -0.80 5.09
C ASN A 101 -0.68 -0.34 5.54
N ALA A 102 0.38 -0.97 5.02
CA ALA A 102 1.76 -0.64 5.37
C ALA A 102 2.71 -0.79 4.19
N VAL A 103 3.81 -0.04 4.24
CA VAL A 103 4.89 -0.05 3.25
C VAL A 103 6.25 -0.10 3.93
N ALA A 104 7.21 -0.79 3.32
CA ALA A 104 8.61 -0.78 3.72
C ALA A 104 9.52 -0.68 2.48
N ALA A 105 10.46 0.25 2.49
CA ALA A 105 11.36 0.53 1.39
C ALA A 105 12.72 -0.15 1.59
N GLY A 106 13.09 -1.01 0.65
CA GLY A 106 14.40 -1.64 0.58
C GLY A 106 15.28 -1.02 -0.50
N THR A 107 16.48 -1.58 -0.67
CA THR A 107 17.33 -1.26 -1.81
C THR A 107 16.76 -1.95 -3.05
N GLY A 108 16.27 -1.17 -4.01
CA GLY A 108 15.78 -1.67 -5.31
C GLY A 108 14.35 -2.19 -5.31
N ALA A 109 13.76 -2.49 -4.16
CA ALA A 109 12.36 -2.91 -4.05
C ALA A 109 11.62 -2.19 -2.92
N VAL A 110 10.32 -2.03 -3.07
CA VAL A 110 9.39 -1.59 -2.03
C VAL A 110 8.34 -2.66 -1.80
N TYR A 111 8.02 -2.92 -0.54
CA TYR A 111 7.10 -3.98 -0.13
C TYR A 111 5.88 -3.35 0.51
N VAL A 112 4.70 -3.71 0.04
CA VAL A 112 3.44 -3.29 0.64
C VAL A 112 2.71 -4.50 1.18
N THR A 113 1.98 -4.32 2.28
CA THR A 113 1.06 -5.34 2.76
C THR A 113 -0.28 -4.74 3.15
N GLY A 114 -1.32 -5.53 2.98
CA GLY A 114 -2.63 -5.22 3.51
C GLY A 114 -3.58 -6.37 3.27
N ALA A 115 -4.73 -6.07 2.68
CA ALA A 115 -5.82 -7.01 2.55
C ALA A 115 -6.37 -7.00 1.13
N SER A 116 -6.72 -8.17 0.61
CA SER A 116 -7.29 -8.30 -0.72
C SER A 116 -8.17 -9.53 -0.84
N GLU A 117 -9.26 -9.50 -1.62
CA GLU A 117 -10.13 -10.68 -1.78
C GLU A 117 -9.56 -11.69 -2.80
N ALA A 118 -9.83 -12.98 -2.57
CA ALA A 118 -9.64 -14.01 -3.58
C ALA A 118 -10.91 -14.84 -3.79
N PRO A 119 -11.10 -15.43 -4.99
CA PRO A 119 -12.29 -16.24 -5.26
C PRO A 119 -12.47 -17.38 -4.24
N GLY A 120 -13.57 -17.34 -3.50
CA GLY A 120 -13.93 -18.37 -2.53
C GLY A 120 -13.33 -18.21 -1.13
N THR A 121 -12.57 -17.14 -0.88
CA THR A 121 -12.11 -16.74 0.45
C THR A 121 -12.73 -15.40 0.84
N ARG A 122 -12.47 -14.92 2.06
CA ARG A 122 -12.70 -13.51 2.40
C ARG A 122 -11.45 -12.71 2.02
N LEU A 123 -11.27 -11.52 2.60
CA LEU A 123 -9.99 -10.83 2.50
C LEU A 123 -8.86 -11.73 3.02
N ASP A 124 -7.83 -11.94 2.21
CA ASP A 124 -6.58 -12.56 2.61
C ASP A 124 -5.52 -11.48 2.84
N VAL A 125 -4.46 -11.83 3.57
CA VAL A 125 -3.26 -11.00 3.58
C VAL A 125 -2.64 -11.03 2.18
N ALA A 126 -2.45 -9.86 1.58
CA ALA A 126 -1.63 -9.69 0.40
C ALA A 126 -0.35 -8.93 0.75
N THR A 127 0.78 -9.40 0.24
CA THR A 127 2.07 -8.73 0.27
C THR A 127 2.61 -8.64 -1.14
N VAL A 128 2.79 -7.42 -1.65
CA VAL A 128 3.24 -7.17 -3.02
C VAL A 128 4.57 -6.42 -2.97
N SER A 129 5.52 -6.81 -3.80
CA SER A 129 6.77 -6.08 -3.98
C SER A 129 6.80 -5.42 -5.35
N TYR A 130 7.28 -4.19 -5.40
CA TYR A 130 7.49 -3.44 -6.62
C TYR A 130 8.95 -3.03 -6.76
N ASP A 131 9.43 -2.90 -8.00
CA ASP A 131 10.70 -2.24 -8.29
C ASP A 131 10.64 -0.80 -7.79
N ALA A 132 11.58 -0.43 -6.93
CA ALA A 132 11.56 0.87 -6.26
C ALA A 132 11.74 2.04 -7.24
N ALA A 133 12.28 1.80 -8.44
CA ALA A 133 12.54 2.82 -9.45
C ALA A 133 11.42 2.96 -10.47
N THR A 134 10.82 1.87 -10.91
CA THR A 134 9.83 1.86 -11.99
C THR A 134 8.41 1.67 -11.49
N GLY A 135 8.21 1.12 -10.29
CA GLY A 135 6.91 0.69 -9.79
C GLY A 135 6.41 -0.60 -10.43
N GLU A 136 7.24 -1.32 -11.20
CA GLU A 136 6.88 -2.61 -11.78
C GLU A 136 6.64 -3.66 -10.68
N GLU A 137 5.56 -4.42 -10.77
CA GLU A 137 5.28 -5.51 -9.83
C GLU A 137 6.30 -6.64 -10.00
N LEU A 138 6.99 -6.99 -8.93
CA LEU A 138 8.02 -8.03 -8.91
C LEU A 138 7.48 -9.37 -8.41
N CYS A 139 6.64 -9.34 -7.36
CA CYS A 139 6.14 -10.54 -6.71
C CYS A 139 4.90 -10.25 -5.88
N VAL A 140 4.05 -11.27 -5.76
CA VAL A 140 2.87 -11.28 -4.89
C VAL A 140 2.93 -12.52 -4.01
N ALA A 141 2.81 -12.32 -2.71
CA ALA A 141 2.59 -13.38 -1.73
C ALA A 141 1.23 -13.17 -1.06
N ARG A 142 0.49 -14.27 -0.87
CA ARG A 142 -0.81 -14.25 -0.20
C ARG A 142 -0.85 -15.24 0.96
N TYR A 143 -1.61 -14.90 1.99
CA TYR A 143 -1.86 -15.78 3.13
C TYR A 143 -3.34 -15.78 3.48
N ASP A 144 -3.98 -16.92 3.25
CA ASP A 144 -5.30 -17.28 3.72
C ASP A 144 -5.15 -18.08 5.01
N GLY A 145 -5.71 -17.56 6.09
CA GLY A 145 -5.66 -18.12 7.42
C GLY A 145 -6.34 -19.49 7.49
N PRO A 146 -6.09 -20.25 8.58
CA PRO A 146 -6.52 -21.64 8.68
C PRO A 146 -8.04 -21.86 8.74
N ALA A 147 -8.83 -20.79 8.77
CA ALA A 147 -10.29 -20.80 8.81
C ALA A 147 -10.96 -20.28 7.52
N GLY A 148 -10.21 -19.82 6.51
CA GLY A 148 -10.81 -19.15 5.34
C GLY A 148 -11.54 -17.85 5.71
N GLY A 149 -11.16 -17.25 6.83
CA GLY A 149 -11.79 -16.06 7.39
C GLY A 149 -11.17 -14.78 6.83
N GLY A 150 -11.49 -13.62 7.41
CA GLY A 150 -10.81 -12.39 7.03
C GLY A 150 -9.43 -12.33 7.66
N ASP A 151 -8.40 -12.06 6.86
CA ASP A 151 -7.01 -11.91 7.26
C ASP A 151 -6.46 -10.58 6.71
N LEU A 152 -5.74 -9.82 7.55
CA LEU A 152 -5.33 -8.45 7.25
C LEU A 152 -3.84 -8.26 7.56
N GLY A 153 -3.03 -7.93 6.55
CA GLY A 153 -1.69 -7.40 6.79
C GLY A 153 -1.79 -6.01 7.41
N ARG A 154 -1.12 -5.78 8.55
CA ARG A 154 -1.18 -4.49 9.26
C ARG A 154 0.16 -3.75 9.26
N ALA A 155 1.26 -4.49 9.28
CA ALA A 155 2.60 -3.94 9.30
C ALA A 155 3.54 -4.80 8.46
N VAL A 156 4.51 -4.15 7.83
CA VAL A 156 5.63 -4.82 7.14
C VAL A 156 6.94 -4.18 7.59
N ALA A 157 7.97 -5.00 7.76
CA ALA A 157 9.32 -4.56 8.11
C ALA A 157 10.37 -5.43 7.41
N LEU A 158 11.51 -4.83 7.09
CA LEU A 158 12.64 -5.52 6.48
C LEU A 158 13.68 -5.90 7.53
N GLY A 159 14.16 -7.14 7.43
CA GLY A 159 15.27 -7.66 8.21
C GLY A 159 16.61 -7.25 7.59
N PRO A 160 17.71 -7.23 8.39
CA PRO A 160 19.05 -6.90 7.89
C PRO A 160 19.58 -7.87 6.81
N ASP A 161 19.00 -9.07 6.73
CA ASP A 161 19.34 -10.11 5.75
C ASP A 161 18.44 -10.06 4.49
N GLY A 162 17.64 -9.01 4.34
CA GLY A 162 16.65 -8.88 3.26
C GLY A 162 15.37 -9.67 3.51
N SER A 163 15.19 -10.32 4.66
CA SER A 163 13.91 -10.94 5.01
C SER A 163 12.79 -9.91 5.10
N ILE A 164 11.57 -10.32 4.77
CA ILE A 164 10.39 -9.47 4.92
C ILE A 164 9.54 -10.08 6.02
N TYR A 165 9.13 -9.26 6.99
CA TYR A 165 8.27 -9.66 8.09
C TYR A 165 6.94 -8.92 7.98
N VAL A 166 5.85 -9.66 7.97
CA VAL A 166 4.49 -9.12 7.96
C VAL A 166 3.80 -9.52 9.25
N ALA A 167 3.22 -8.54 9.93
CA ALA A 167 2.36 -8.77 11.09
C ALA A 167 0.93 -8.35 10.76
N GLY A 168 -0.05 -9.10 11.26
CA GLY A 168 -1.43 -8.92 10.88
C GLY A 168 -2.44 -9.62 11.78
N GLU A 169 -3.68 -9.55 11.35
CA GLU A 169 -4.81 -10.23 11.97
C GLU A 169 -5.21 -11.44 11.11
N THR A 170 -5.65 -12.51 11.76
CA THR A 170 -6.17 -13.71 11.10
C THR A 170 -7.39 -14.26 11.83
N THR A 171 -8.19 -15.09 11.16
CA THR A 171 -9.24 -15.84 11.84
C THR A 171 -8.76 -17.25 12.20
N SER A 172 -8.77 -17.58 13.49
CA SER A 172 -8.45 -18.93 13.97
C SER A 172 -9.53 -19.95 13.56
N ARG A 173 -9.21 -21.26 13.56
CA ARG A 173 -10.18 -22.34 13.26
C ARG A 173 -11.42 -22.36 14.16
N ARG A 174 -11.40 -21.65 15.29
CA ARG A 174 -12.53 -21.52 16.23
C ARG A 174 -13.40 -20.29 15.93
N GLY A 175 -13.07 -19.51 14.90
CA GLY A 175 -13.80 -18.31 14.50
C GLY A 175 -13.44 -17.04 15.29
N TYR A 176 -12.39 -17.06 16.12
CA TYR A 176 -11.92 -15.88 16.83
C TYR A 176 -10.83 -15.16 16.04
N HIS A 177 -10.82 -13.83 16.14
CA HIS A 177 -9.70 -13.00 15.71
C HIS A 177 -8.43 -13.40 16.48
N ASP A 178 -7.34 -13.56 15.74
CA ASP A 178 -6.02 -13.92 16.24
C ASP A 178 -4.98 -13.08 15.50
N TYR A 179 -3.72 -13.17 15.92
CA TYR A 179 -2.60 -12.50 15.25
C TYR A 179 -1.81 -13.49 14.39
N VAL A 180 -1.22 -12.98 13.31
CA VAL A 180 -0.30 -13.74 12.46
C VAL A 180 1.00 -12.96 12.27
N THR A 181 2.11 -13.70 12.20
CA THR A 181 3.39 -13.17 11.72
C THR A 181 3.90 -14.07 10.60
N ILE A 182 4.17 -13.48 9.45
CA ILE A 182 4.63 -14.16 8.24
C ILE A 182 6.03 -13.66 7.95
N ARG A 183 6.94 -14.58 7.60
CA ARG A 183 8.28 -14.23 7.13
C ARG A 183 8.45 -14.74 5.70
N TYR A 184 8.85 -13.85 4.81
CA TYR A 184 9.29 -14.18 3.47
C TYR A 184 10.81 -14.01 3.35
N ARG A 185 11.39 -14.70 2.38
CA ARG A 185 12.76 -14.41 1.94
C ARG A 185 12.70 -13.22 0.97
N GLY A 186 13.64 -12.28 1.10
CA GLY A 186 13.89 -11.30 0.05
C GLY A 186 14.33 -12.00 -1.24
N SER A 187 14.06 -11.34 -2.37
CA SER A 187 14.57 -11.73 -3.69
C SER A 187 16.08 -11.68 -3.75
#